data_AF-A0A3S5F5Y1-F1
#
_entry.id   AF-A0A3S5F5Y1-F1
#
_cell.length_a   1.000
_cell.length_b   1.000
_cell.length_c   1.000
_cell.angle_alpha   90.00
_cell.angle_beta   90.00
_cell.angle_gamma   90.00
#
_symmetry.space_group_name_H-M   'P 1'
#
loop_
_entity.id
_entity.type
_entity.pdbx_description
1 polymer ?
#
loop_
_entity_poly.entity_id
_entity_poly.type
_entity_poly.pdbx_seq_one_letter_code
_entity_poly.pdbx_strand_id
1 'polypeptide(L)'
;MIYHQIVKTEKDIYYKKAINHLREKGYIIQSITCDGRRGLLKDLMNTPTQMCQFHLVAIVMRALRKKHQSHAGRELKTIIKTLKVSSKNEFYLKIHHWKIKHKAFLEERSDKPNEKGKYPYKHRNVRSAYTSIKRYMDYIFTYEKYPELNIEKTTNRIEGLFKELKDKLRPHSGLTRKHKILFIQDFLNKKSR
;
A
#
# COMPACT_ATOMS: atom_id res chain seq x y z
N MET A 1 15.76 17.07 0.07
CA MET A 1 15.25 17.33 -1.30
C MET A 1 13.92 16.62 -1.48
N ILE A 2 12.89 17.34 -1.97
CA ILE A 2 11.58 16.77 -2.31
C ILE A 2 11.36 16.96 -3.82
N TYR A 3 11.22 15.87 -4.55
CA TYR A 3 10.74 15.91 -5.93
C TYR A 3 9.20 15.89 -5.93
N HIS A 4 8.57 16.78 -6.70
CA HIS A 4 7.13 16.78 -6.91
C HIS A 4 6.79 17.11 -8.36
N GLN A 5 5.68 16.54 -8.84
CA GLN A 5 5.16 16.78 -10.18
C GLN A 5 3.64 16.81 -10.14
N ILE A 6 3.04 17.84 -10.73
CA ILE A 6 1.59 17.94 -10.89
C ILE A 6 1.18 17.20 -12.16
N VAL A 7 0.29 16.22 -12.02
CA VAL A 7 -0.22 15.40 -13.13
C VAL A 7 -1.74 15.42 -13.17
N LYS A 8 -2.33 15.30 -14.36
CA LYS A 8 -3.80 15.19 -14.52
C LYS A 8 -4.33 13.83 -14.07
N THR A 9 -3.54 12.78 -14.30
CA THR A 9 -3.90 11.39 -13.97
C THR A 9 -2.65 10.65 -13.52
N GLU A 10 -2.75 9.91 -12.42
CA GLU A 10 -1.64 9.13 -11.89
C GLU A 10 -1.37 7.90 -12.77
N LYS A 11 -0.19 7.88 -13.42
CA LYS A 11 0.27 6.82 -14.33
C LYS A 11 1.66 6.35 -13.93
N ASP A 12 1.95 5.08 -14.17
CA ASP A 12 3.22 4.44 -13.76
C ASP A 12 4.45 5.10 -14.41
N ILE A 13 4.26 5.64 -15.62
CA ILE A 13 5.31 6.38 -16.36
C ILE A 13 5.85 7.59 -15.58
N TYR A 14 5.04 8.27 -14.77
CA TYR A 14 5.49 9.46 -14.04
C TYR A 14 6.45 9.11 -12.91
N TYR A 15 6.31 7.94 -12.29
CA TYR A 15 7.26 7.48 -11.28
C TYR A 15 8.60 7.08 -11.89
N LYS A 16 8.58 6.44 -13.07
CA LYS A 16 9.82 6.17 -13.83
C LYS A 16 10.54 7.46 -14.19
N LYS A 17 9.81 8.47 -14.66
CA LYS A 17 10.36 9.81 -14.95
C LYS A 17 10.93 10.47 -13.70
N ALA A 18 10.22 10.42 -12.58
CA ALA A 18 10.70 10.98 -11.32
C ALA A 18 12.02 10.34 -10.86
N ILE A 19 12.12 9.02 -10.96
CA ILE A 19 13.32 8.26 -10.59
C ILE A 19 14.50 8.56 -11.51
N ASN A 20 14.27 8.60 -12.82
CA ASN A 20 15.32 8.95 -13.78
C ASN A 20 15.82 10.38 -13.57
N HIS A 21 14.92 11.34 -13.34
CA HIS A 21 15.29 12.72 -13.02
C HIS A 21 16.17 12.82 -11.76
N LEU A 22 15.89 12.02 -10.74
CA LEU A 22 16.73 11.94 -9.55
C LEU A 22 18.10 11.33 -9.88
N ARG A 23 18.16 10.27 -10.69
CA ARG A 23 19.44 9.66 -11.12
C ARG A 23 20.28 10.60 -11.98
N GLU A 24 19.67 11.33 -12.90
CA GLU A 24 20.34 12.35 -13.74
C GLU A 24 20.97 13.46 -12.91
N LYS A 25 20.42 13.75 -11.73
CA LYS A 25 21.00 14.68 -10.75
C LYS A 25 22.10 14.07 -9.88
N GLY A 26 22.52 12.83 -10.14
CA GLY A 26 23.57 12.12 -9.41
C GLY A 26 23.11 11.40 -8.15
N TYR A 27 21.80 11.29 -7.88
CA TYR A 27 21.31 10.56 -6.71
C TYR A 27 21.34 9.04 -6.94
N ILE A 28 21.89 8.32 -5.98
CA ILE A 28 21.86 6.86 -5.92
C ILE A 28 20.63 6.41 -5.13
N ILE A 29 19.67 5.79 -5.82
CA ILE A 29 18.43 5.32 -5.20
C ILE A 29 18.63 3.89 -4.69
N GLN A 30 18.86 3.76 -3.39
CA GLN A 30 19.12 2.47 -2.72
C GLN A 30 17.86 1.62 -2.52
N SER A 31 16.73 2.23 -2.19
CA SER A 31 15.47 1.53 -1.95
C SER A 31 14.26 2.45 -2.22
N ILE A 32 13.09 1.84 -2.37
CA ILE A 32 11.81 2.53 -2.57
C ILE A 32 10.77 1.97 -1.60
N THR A 33 10.11 2.83 -0.82
CA THR A 33 8.93 2.44 -0.02
C THR A 33 7.68 3.09 -0.60
N CYS A 34 6.63 2.32 -0.90
CA CYS A 34 5.41 2.83 -1.52
C CYS A 34 4.12 2.18 -1.01
N ASP A 35 2.97 2.76 -1.34
CA ASP A 35 1.65 2.35 -0.83
C ASP A 35 1.03 1.15 -1.57
N GLY A 36 1.79 0.50 -2.47
CA GLY A 36 1.40 -0.75 -3.10
C GLY A 36 0.67 -0.63 -4.43
N ARG A 37 0.87 0.48 -5.16
CA ARG A 37 0.39 0.59 -6.54
C ARG A 37 1.04 -0.50 -7.39
N ARG A 38 0.22 -1.39 -7.98
CA ARG A 38 0.70 -2.63 -8.63
C ARG A 38 1.78 -2.39 -9.69
N GLY A 39 1.62 -1.33 -10.50
CA GLY A 39 2.57 -0.99 -11.56
C GLY A 39 3.91 -0.44 -11.07
N LEU A 40 4.03 -0.10 -9.78
CA LEU A 40 5.27 0.38 -9.16
C LEU A 40 6.07 -0.71 -8.45
N LEU A 41 5.44 -1.85 -8.17
CA LEU A 41 6.09 -2.93 -7.43
C LEU A 41 6.88 -3.87 -8.32
N LYS A 42 6.49 -4.03 -9.59
CA LYS A 42 7.31 -4.78 -10.55
C LYS A 42 8.54 -3.96 -10.92
N ASP A 43 9.67 -4.30 -10.31
CA ASP A 43 11.03 -3.91 -10.67
C ASP A 43 11.15 -2.50 -11.20
N LEU A 44 10.89 -1.53 -10.32
CA LEU A 44 11.18 -0.15 -10.62
C LEU A 44 12.71 0.02 -10.66
N MET A 45 13.27 -0.19 -11.86
CA MET A 45 14.69 -0.08 -12.17
C MET A 45 15.59 -0.98 -11.31
N ASN A 46 15.14 -2.20 -11.02
CA ASN A 46 15.85 -3.21 -10.20
C ASN A 46 16.20 -2.72 -8.78
N THR A 47 15.45 -1.75 -8.25
CA THR A 47 15.65 -1.21 -6.90
C THR A 47 14.82 -1.99 -5.87
N PRO A 48 15.41 -2.39 -4.71
CA PRO A 48 14.67 -2.98 -3.60
C PRO A 48 13.43 -2.17 -3.23
N THR A 49 12.26 -2.78 -3.41
CA THR A 49 10.97 -2.10 -3.21
C THR A 49 10.22 -2.69 -2.02
N GLN A 50 9.82 -1.82 -1.11
CA GLN A 50 9.09 -2.11 0.11
C GLN A 50 7.63 -1.63 -0.02
N MET A 51 6.70 -2.53 0.23
CA MET A 51 5.30 -2.21 0.43
C MET A 51 5.11 -1.63 1.84
N CYS A 52 4.50 -0.45 1.94
CA CYS A 52 4.15 0.16 3.21
C CYS A 52 3.20 -0.76 4.00
N GLN A 53 3.68 -1.24 5.15
CA GLN A 53 2.92 -2.17 6.00
C GLN A 53 1.62 -1.54 6.50
N PHE A 54 1.61 -0.24 6.81
CA PHE A 54 0.40 0.46 7.23
C PHE A 54 -0.68 0.47 6.14
N HIS A 55 -0.29 0.74 4.90
CA HIS A 55 -1.22 0.72 3.77
C HIS A 55 -1.76 -0.68 3.49
N LEU A 56 -0.94 -1.72 3.63
CA LEU A 56 -1.43 -3.09 3.51
C LEU A 56 -2.47 -3.42 4.59
N VAL A 57 -2.19 -3.06 5.85
CA VAL A 57 -3.16 -3.21 6.95
C VAL A 57 -4.46 -2.49 6.59
N ALA A 58 -4.40 -1.25 6.11
CA ALA A 58 -5.58 -0.49 5.70
C ALA A 58 -6.36 -1.14 4.55
N ILE A 59 -5.66 -1.69 3.53
CA ILE A 59 -6.28 -2.42 2.42
C ILE A 59 -7.06 -3.64 2.94
N VAL A 60 -6.43 -4.45 3.78
CA VAL A 60 -7.04 -5.66 4.36
C VAL A 60 -8.21 -5.28 5.28
N MET A 61 -8.03 -4.29 6.14
CA MET A 61 -9.06 -3.84 7.07
C MET A 61 -10.27 -3.25 6.34
N ARG A 62 -10.08 -2.56 5.21
CA ARG A 62 -11.18 -2.06 4.37
C ARG A 62 -11.94 -3.18 3.68
N ALA A 63 -11.24 -4.24 3.24
CA ALA A 63 -11.88 -5.43 2.70
C ALA A 63 -12.69 -6.18 3.77
N LEU A 64 -12.28 -6.13 5.04
CA LEU A 64 -12.92 -6.81 6.16
C LEU A 64 -13.83 -5.86 6.97
N ARG A 65 -15.16 -5.95 6.81
CA ARG A 65 -16.17 -5.14 7.56
C ARG A 65 -15.84 -4.96 9.04
N LYS A 66 -16.07 -3.77 9.63
CA LYS A 66 -15.70 -3.40 11.03
C LYS A 66 -16.07 -4.47 12.08
N LYS A 67 -17.32 -4.93 12.11
CA LYS A 67 -17.76 -6.13 12.83
C LYS A 67 -17.90 -7.28 11.83
N HIS A 68 -16.85 -8.09 11.69
CA HIS A 68 -16.89 -9.23 10.78
C HIS A 68 -17.50 -10.43 11.50
N GLN A 69 -18.58 -10.99 10.97
CA GLN A 69 -19.32 -12.05 11.65
C GLN A 69 -18.60 -13.40 11.56
N SER A 70 -18.01 -13.72 10.40
CA SER A 70 -17.28 -14.99 10.24
C SER A 70 -16.05 -15.07 11.15
N HIS A 71 -15.81 -16.25 11.73
CA HIS A 71 -14.59 -16.57 12.45
C HIS A 71 -13.31 -16.36 11.61
N ALA A 72 -13.30 -16.83 10.36
CA ALA A 72 -12.18 -16.65 9.44
C ALA A 72 -11.75 -15.17 9.27
N GLY A 73 -12.72 -14.28 9.06
CA GLY A 73 -12.49 -12.84 8.95
C GLY A 73 -12.00 -12.19 10.25
N ARG A 74 -12.43 -12.67 11.43
CA ARG A 74 -11.95 -12.17 12.73
C ARG A 74 -10.49 -12.58 12.97
N GLU A 75 -10.15 -13.84 12.73
CA GLU A 75 -8.76 -14.31 12.85
C GLU A 75 -7.83 -13.56 11.88
N LEU A 76 -8.24 -13.37 10.62
CA LEU A 76 -7.42 -12.63 9.64
C LEU A 76 -7.14 -11.19 10.09
N LYS A 77 -8.12 -10.54 10.74
CA LYS A 77 -7.92 -9.20 11.33
C LYS A 77 -6.90 -9.21 12.46
N THR A 78 -6.91 -10.23 13.30
CA THR A 78 -5.94 -10.36 14.38
C THR A 78 -4.55 -10.53 13.81
N ILE A 79 -4.38 -11.41 12.81
CA ILE A 79 -3.08 -11.65 12.16
C ILE A 79 -2.56 -10.38 11.48
N ILE A 80 -3.37 -9.69 10.66
CA ILE A 80 -2.87 -8.51 9.93
C ILE A 80 -2.44 -7.37 10.86
N LYS A 81 -3.04 -7.26 12.06
CA LYS A 81 -2.63 -6.26 13.05
C LYS A 81 -1.23 -6.51 13.62
N THR A 82 -0.75 -7.76 13.64
CA THR A 82 0.60 -8.07 14.12
C THR A 82 1.68 -7.77 13.07
N LEU A 83 1.31 -7.42 11.83
CA LEU A 83 2.25 -7.26 10.72
C LEU A 83 3.44 -6.35 11.04
N LYS A 84 3.22 -5.27 11.80
CA LYS A 84 4.26 -4.28 12.11
C LYS A 84 5.32 -4.77 13.09
N VAL A 85 5.00 -5.79 13.87
CA VAL A 85 5.84 -6.29 14.99
C VAL A 85 6.32 -7.72 14.78
N SER A 86 5.74 -8.45 13.83
CA SER A 86 6.18 -9.81 13.47
C SER A 86 7.36 -9.79 12.51
N SER A 87 8.19 -10.84 12.57
CA SER A 87 9.16 -11.14 11.51
C SER A 87 8.47 -11.68 10.25
N LYS A 88 9.17 -11.68 9.11
CA LYS A 88 8.68 -12.27 7.86
C LYS A 88 8.19 -13.70 8.05
N ASN A 89 9.03 -14.55 8.64
CA ASN A 89 8.75 -15.98 8.79
C ASN A 89 7.53 -16.22 9.69
N GLU A 90 7.46 -15.55 10.83
CA GLU A 90 6.34 -15.66 11.76
C GLU A 90 5.03 -15.22 11.11
N PHE A 91 5.02 -14.07 10.42
CA PHE A 91 3.84 -13.57 9.74
C PHE A 91 3.37 -14.52 8.62
N TYR A 92 4.31 -15.06 7.84
CA TYR A 92 3.98 -15.98 6.75
C TYR A 92 3.42 -17.30 7.27
N LEU A 93 3.99 -17.85 8.35
CA LEU A 93 3.47 -19.06 8.99
C LEU A 93 2.04 -18.84 9.50
N LYS A 94 1.77 -17.71 10.18
CA LYS A 94 0.41 -17.35 10.63
C LYS A 94 -0.59 -17.29 9.48
N ILE A 95 -0.23 -16.63 8.37
CA ILE A 95 -1.10 -16.53 7.19
C ILE A 95 -1.28 -17.90 6.51
N HIS A 96 -0.24 -18.71 6.45
CA HIS A 96 -0.28 -20.05 5.87
C HIS A 96 -1.22 -20.97 6.65
N HIS A 97 -1.06 -21.04 7.98
CA HIS A 97 -1.93 -21.83 8.85
C HIS A 97 -3.38 -21.35 8.78
N TRP A 98 -3.62 -20.04 8.78
CA TRP A 98 -4.96 -19.48 8.60
C TRP A 98 -5.60 -19.91 7.27
N LYS A 99 -4.83 -19.90 6.17
CA LYS A 99 -5.32 -20.32 4.85
C LYS A 99 -5.72 -21.80 4.83
N ILE A 100 -4.90 -22.67 5.44
CA ILE A 100 -5.21 -24.11 5.54
C ILE A 100 -6.48 -24.30 6.37
N LYS A 101 -6.52 -23.72 7.58
CA LYS A 101 -7.65 -23.83 8.52
C LYS A 101 -8.99 -23.41 7.88
N HIS A 102 -8.99 -22.35 7.08
CA HIS A 102 -10.20 -21.78 6.48
C HIS A 102 -10.37 -22.12 5.00
N LYS A 103 -9.66 -23.12 4.46
CA LYS A 103 -9.71 -23.46 3.02
C LYS A 103 -11.14 -23.72 2.53
N ALA A 104 -11.86 -24.61 3.20
CA ALA A 104 -13.25 -24.95 2.84
C ALA A 104 -14.17 -23.71 2.88
N PHE A 105 -14.06 -22.89 3.92
CA PHE A 105 -14.78 -21.62 4.02
C PHE A 105 -14.44 -20.68 2.86
N LEU A 106 -13.16 -20.56 2.46
CA LEU A 106 -12.79 -19.70 1.34
C LEU A 106 -13.31 -20.24 0.01
N GLU A 107 -13.38 -21.56 -0.17
CA GLU A 107 -13.79 -22.20 -1.43
C GLU A 107 -15.30 -22.30 -1.60
N GLU A 108 -16.09 -22.04 -0.55
CA GLU A 108 -17.54 -22.06 -0.57
C GLU A 108 -18.13 -21.11 -1.63
N ARG A 109 -19.00 -21.65 -2.48
CA ARG A 109 -19.69 -20.94 -3.57
C ARG A 109 -21.19 -20.90 -3.34
N SER A 110 -21.84 -19.89 -3.90
CA SER A 110 -23.30 -19.80 -3.93
C SER A 110 -23.87 -20.89 -4.81
N ASP A 111 -25.05 -21.39 -4.47
CA ASP A 111 -25.81 -22.38 -5.24
C ASP A 111 -26.53 -21.75 -6.44
N LYS A 112 -26.55 -20.40 -6.51
CA LYS A 112 -27.16 -19.65 -7.62
C LYS A 112 -26.06 -19.07 -8.52
N PRO A 113 -26.14 -19.27 -9.85
CA PRO A 113 -25.21 -18.64 -10.79
C PRO A 113 -25.50 -17.13 -10.89
N ASN A 114 -24.47 -16.36 -11.25
CA ASN A 114 -24.66 -14.96 -11.65
C ASN A 114 -25.12 -14.85 -13.11
N GLU A 115 -25.38 -13.63 -13.58
CA GLU A 115 -25.77 -13.31 -14.97
C GLU A 115 -24.83 -13.89 -16.05
N LYS A 116 -23.60 -14.26 -15.69
CA LYS A 116 -22.59 -14.84 -16.59
C LYS A 116 -22.45 -16.37 -16.43
N GLY A 117 -23.41 -17.03 -15.78
CA GLY A 117 -23.39 -18.47 -15.51
C GLY A 117 -22.36 -18.94 -14.48
N LYS A 118 -21.68 -18.02 -13.77
CA LYS A 118 -20.64 -18.36 -12.79
C LYS A 118 -21.22 -18.39 -11.38
N TYR A 119 -20.91 -19.46 -10.64
CA TYR A 119 -21.22 -19.57 -9.21
C TYR A 119 -20.22 -18.76 -8.37
N PRO A 120 -20.63 -17.62 -7.80
CA PRO A 120 -19.71 -16.76 -7.08
C PRO A 120 -19.33 -17.33 -5.71
N TYR A 121 -18.13 -17.01 -5.24
CA TYR A 121 -17.75 -17.29 -3.85
C TYR A 121 -18.65 -16.55 -2.87
N LYS A 122 -19.06 -17.22 -1.77
CA LYS A 122 -19.88 -16.61 -0.72
C LYS A 122 -19.07 -15.55 0.05
N HIS A 123 -17.81 -15.84 0.37
CA HIS A 123 -16.97 -15.01 1.25
C HIS A 123 -15.99 -14.11 0.49
N ARG A 124 -16.49 -13.36 -0.50
CA ARG A 124 -15.66 -12.54 -1.42
C ARG A 124 -14.73 -11.56 -0.69
N ASN A 125 -15.20 -10.94 0.39
CA ASN A 125 -14.45 -9.96 1.16
C ASN A 125 -13.22 -10.57 1.84
N VAL A 126 -13.39 -11.71 2.52
CA VAL A 126 -12.29 -12.42 3.17
C VAL A 126 -11.29 -12.94 2.14
N ARG A 127 -11.78 -13.46 1.00
CA ARG A 127 -10.92 -13.87 -0.12
C ARG A 127 -10.12 -12.69 -0.70
N SER A 128 -10.76 -11.53 -0.89
CA SER A 128 -10.11 -10.31 -1.40
C SER A 128 -9.04 -9.80 -0.43
N ALA A 129 -9.32 -9.82 0.86
CA ALA A 129 -8.38 -9.48 1.92
C ALA A 129 -7.12 -10.38 1.87
N TYR A 130 -7.30 -11.69 1.87
CA TYR A 130 -6.21 -12.66 1.75
C TYR A 130 -5.43 -12.51 0.43
N THR A 131 -6.14 -12.33 -0.68
CA THR A 131 -5.51 -12.12 -2.01
C THR A 131 -4.65 -10.86 -2.01
N SER A 132 -5.05 -9.82 -1.29
CA SER A 132 -4.26 -8.60 -1.15
C SER A 132 -2.97 -8.87 -0.40
N ILE A 133 -3.01 -9.59 0.73
CA ILE A 133 -1.80 -10.00 1.47
C ILE A 133 -0.88 -10.81 0.57
N LYS A 134 -1.41 -11.86 -0.09
CA LYS A 134 -0.64 -12.72 -0.99
C LYS A 134 0.05 -11.93 -2.10
N ARG A 135 -0.64 -10.95 -2.68
CA ARG A 135 -0.09 -10.12 -3.77
C ARG A 135 1.16 -9.35 -3.35
N TYR A 136 1.22 -8.89 -2.11
CA TYR A 136 2.31 -8.05 -1.63
C TYR A 136 3.38 -8.82 -0.85
N MET A 137 3.24 -10.15 -0.68
CA MET A 137 4.15 -10.95 0.14
C MET A 137 5.62 -10.63 -0.12
N ASP A 138 6.04 -10.64 -1.39
CA ASP A 138 7.43 -10.41 -1.80
C ASP A 138 7.98 -9.00 -1.48
N TYR A 139 7.10 -8.05 -1.17
CA TYR A 139 7.44 -6.64 -0.95
C TYR A 139 7.26 -6.16 0.50
N ILE A 140 6.58 -6.93 1.37
CA ILE A 140 6.22 -6.47 2.74
C ILE A 140 7.40 -6.49 3.71
N PHE A 141 8.40 -7.34 3.45
CA PHE A 141 9.54 -7.57 4.33
C PHE A 141 10.87 -7.35 3.58
N THR A 142 10.88 -6.48 2.56
CA THR A 142 12.09 -6.13 1.82
C THR A 142 13.15 -5.54 2.75
N TYR A 143 12.74 -4.80 3.78
CA TYR A 143 13.64 -4.29 4.83
C TYR A 143 14.36 -5.40 5.63
N GLU A 144 13.77 -6.59 5.78
CA GLU A 144 14.45 -7.73 6.44
C GLU A 144 15.41 -8.44 5.48
N LYS A 145 15.15 -8.37 4.17
CA LYS A 145 16.03 -8.94 3.14
C LYS A 145 17.31 -8.11 2.94
N TYR A 146 17.21 -6.80 3.14
CA TYR A 146 18.32 -5.84 2.95
C TYR A 146 18.47 -4.96 4.20
N PRO A 147 18.87 -5.54 5.36
CA PRO A 147 19.01 -4.78 6.61
C PRO A 147 20.02 -3.63 6.52
N GLU A 148 21.04 -3.76 5.68
CA GLU A 148 22.07 -2.75 5.42
C GLU A 148 21.52 -1.46 4.79
N LEU A 149 20.37 -1.53 4.11
CA LEU A 149 19.77 -0.40 3.41
C LEU A 149 18.81 0.43 4.30
N ASN A 150 18.62 0.04 5.57
CA ASN A 150 17.77 0.75 6.54
C ASN A 150 16.38 1.15 5.99
N ILE A 151 15.75 0.24 5.23
CA ILE A 151 14.50 0.53 4.51
C ILE A 151 13.36 0.77 5.50
N GLU A 152 12.68 1.91 5.39
CA GLU A 152 11.52 2.23 6.22
C GLU A 152 10.35 1.28 5.92
N LYS A 153 9.78 0.65 6.96
CA LYS A 153 8.63 -0.28 6.84
C LYS A 153 7.33 0.41 6.41
N THR A 154 7.24 1.73 6.56
CA THR A 154 6.03 2.54 6.39
C THR A 154 6.34 3.90 5.79
N THR A 155 5.39 4.52 5.11
CA THR A 155 5.48 5.87 4.52
C THR A 155 5.08 7.00 5.48
N ASN A 156 5.20 6.79 6.81
CA ASN A 156 4.68 7.71 7.84
C ASN A 156 5.18 9.15 7.70
N ARG A 157 6.44 9.36 7.28
CA ARG A 157 7.02 10.71 7.09
C ARG A 157 6.28 11.48 5.99
N ILE A 158 5.97 10.81 4.89
CA ILE A 158 5.24 11.39 3.76
C ILE A 158 3.77 11.64 4.15
N GLU A 159 3.16 10.72 4.90
CA GLU A 159 1.80 10.91 5.43
C GLU A 159 1.70 12.12 6.36
N GLY A 160 2.71 12.33 7.22
CA GLY A 160 2.81 13.52 8.08
C GLY A 160 2.91 14.82 7.27
N LEU A 161 3.76 14.84 6.24
CA LEU A 161 3.89 15.97 5.32
C LEU A 161 2.57 16.29 4.61
N PHE A 162 1.87 15.27 4.11
CA PHE A 162 0.57 15.46 3.46
C PHE A 162 -0.53 15.90 4.42
N LYS A 163 -0.51 15.42 5.67
CA LYS A 163 -1.41 15.90 6.71
C LYS A 163 -1.22 17.39 6.94
N GLU A 164 0.03 17.83 7.15
CA GLU A 164 0.35 19.25 7.34
C GLU A 164 -0.10 20.09 6.14
N LEU A 165 0.18 19.63 4.91
CA LEU A 165 -0.28 20.30 3.69
C LEU A 165 -1.80 20.46 3.66
N LYS A 166 -2.54 19.37 3.94
CA LYS A 166 -4.01 19.38 3.94
C LYS A 166 -4.57 20.29 5.01
N ASP A 167 -3.97 20.30 6.20
CA ASP A 167 -4.39 21.16 7.31
C ASP A 167 -4.18 22.64 6.97
N LYS A 168 -3.06 22.99 6.34
CA LYS A 168 -2.80 24.36 5.86
C LYS A 168 -3.65 24.78 4.66
N LEU A 169 -4.05 23.84 3.81
CA LEU A 169 -4.90 24.12 2.65
C LEU A 169 -6.39 24.23 3.02
N ARG A 170 -6.82 23.58 4.12
CA ARG A 170 -8.24 23.52 4.52
C ARG A 170 -8.90 24.89 4.73
N PRO A 171 -8.27 25.90 5.37
CA PRO A 171 -8.83 27.24 5.50
C PRO A 171 -9.01 27.96 4.15
N HIS A 172 -8.31 27.51 3.10
CA HIS A 172 -8.30 28.13 1.77
C HIS A 172 -9.08 27.30 0.74
N SER A 173 -10.20 26.71 1.16
CA SER A 173 -11.03 25.82 0.33
C SER A 173 -11.54 26.48 -0.96
N GLY A 174 -11.78 27.80 -0.93
CA GLY A 174 -12.25 28.63 -2.05
C GLY A 174 -11.20 28.93 -3.14
N LEU A 175 -9.93 28.54 -2.97
CA LEU A 175 -8.91 28.79 -3.99
C LEU A 175 -9.24 28.10 -5.32
N THR A 176 -8.99 28.83 -6.42
CA THR A 176 -9.01 28.26 -7.76
C THR A 176 -7.95 27.15 -7.89
N ARG A 177 -8.12 26.24 -8.85
CA ARG A 177 -7.16 25.16 -9.08
C ARG A 177 -5.73 25.69 -9.28
N LYS A 178 -5.57 26.80 -10.00
CA LYS A 178 -4.28 27.47 -10.22
C LYS A 178 -3.63 27.88 -8.90
N HIS A 179 -4.36 28.58 -8.04
CA HIS A 179 -3.83 29.03 -6.75
C HIS A 179 -3.59 27.87 -5.77
N LYS A 180 -4.41 26.81 -5.81
CA LYS A 180 -4.15 25.59 -5.04
C LYS A 180 -2.82 24.93 -5.45
N ILE A 181 -2.52 24.86 -6.75
CA ILE A 181 -1.25 24.31 -7.23
C ILE A 181 -0.08 25.17 -6.75
N LEU A 182 -0.16 26.49 -6.89
CA LEU A 182 0.89 27.41 -6.41
C LEU A 182 1.14 27.26 -4.91
N PHE A 183 0.08 27.18 -4.11
CA PHE A 183 0.17 26.93 -2.68
C PHE A 183 0.90 25.62 -2.36
N ILE A 184 0.53 24.53 -3.03
CA ILE A 184 1.16 23.21 -2.84
C ILE A 184 2.64 23.28 -3.23
N GLN A 185 2.97 23.91 -4.36
CA GLN A 185 4.35 24.04 -4.81
C GLN A 185 5.20 24.86 -3.83
N ASP A 186 4.70 26.00 -3.36
CA ASP A 186 5.37 26.83 -2.35
C ASP A 186 5.59 26.05 -1.04
N PHE A 187 4.57 25.36 -0.56
CA PHE A 187 4.66 24.51 0.63
C PHE A 187 5.75 23.44 0.49
N LEU A 188 5.76 22.68 -0.62
CA LEU A 188 6.72 21.62 -0.85
C LEU A 188 8.15 22.16 -1.05
N ASN A 189 8.30 23.30 -1.72
CA ASN A 189 9.59 23.95 -1.93
C ASN A 189 10.19 24.43 -0.60
N LYS A 190 9.36 25.00 0.30
CA LYS A 190 9.80 25.39 1.66
C LYS A 190 10.27 24.20 2.50
N LYS A 191 9.67 23.02 2.30
CA LYS A 191 10.06 21.78 2.97
C LYS A 191 11.27 21.08 2.34
N SER A 192 11.71 21.53 1.17
CA SER A 192 12.89 21.01 0.47
C SER A 192 14.15 21.85 0.70
N ARG A 193 14.03 23.02 1.35
CA ARG A 193 15.14 23.81 1.89
C ARG A 193 15.56 23.22 3.22
#